data_AF-G5LJH7-F1
#
_entry.id   AF-G5LJH7-F1
#
_cell.length_a   1.000
_cell.length_b   1.000
_cell.length_c   1.000
_cell.angle_alpha   90.00
_cell.angle_beta   90.00
_cell.angle_gamma   90.00
#
_symmetry.space_group_name_H-M   'P 1'
#
loop_
_entity.id
_entity.type
_entity.pdbx_description
1 polymer ?
#
loop_
_entity_poly.entity_id
_entity_poly.type
_entity_poly.pdbx_seq_one_letter_code
_entity_poly.pdbx_strand_id
1 'polypeptide(L)' 'MKWLAESGWKTVTAAEVEAFYHGARLPRKSVMLTFDGGWLDNWLQVFPVLQEFNLHAHLFLVTSLISDGPV' A
#
# COMPACT_ATOMS: atom_id res chain seq x y z
N MET A 1 -7.36 -5.36 7.52
CA MET A 1 -6.59 -4.14 7.86
C MET A 1 -6.71 -3.74 9.33
N LYS A 2 -7.89 -3.79 9.95
CA LYS A 2 -8.10 -3.52 11.38
C LYS A 2 -7.02 -4.10 12.32
N TRP A 3 -6.75 -5.41 12.28
CA TRP A 3 -5.72 -6.03 13.12
C TRP A 3 -4.33 -5.40 12.93
N LEU A 4 -3.95 -5.09 11.69
CA LEU A 4 -2.67 -4.46 11.37
C LEU A 4 -2.57 -3.08 12.04
N ALA A 5 -3.62 -2.26 11.87
CA ALA A 5 -3.73 -0.92 12.44
C ALA A 5 -3.72 -0.94 13.98
N GLU A 6 -4.39 -1.91 14.60
CA GLU A 6 -4.52 -2.02 16.06
C GLU A 6 -3.31 -2.69 16.74
N SER A 7 -2.50 -3.46 15.99
CA SER A 7 -1.40 -4.26 16.56
C SER A 7 -0.04 -3.54 16.58
N GLY A 8 -0.03 -2.23 16.31
CA GLY A 8 1.16 -1.38 16.33
C GLY A 8 2.10 -1.61 15.15
N TRP A 9 1.57 -2.07 14.00
CA TRP A 9 2.33 -2.06 12.75
C TRP A 9 2.22 -0.70 12.07
N LYS A 10 3.32 -0.27 11.44
CA LYS A 10 3.34 0.90 10.56
C LYS A 10 3.50 0.46 9.12
N THR A 11 2.60 0.90 8.26
CA THR A 11 2.77 0.74 6.82
C THR A 11 3.78 1.75 6.29
N VAL A 12 4.77 1.30 5.53
CA VAL A 12 5.84 2.17 5.01
C VAL A 12 5.62 2.53 3.55
N THR A 13 6.07 3.73 3.20
CA THR A 13 6.11 4.24 1.83
C THR A 13 7.36 3.77 1.08
N ALA A 14 7.39 3.86 -0.25
CA ALA A 14 8.57 3.50 -1.03
C ALA A 14 9.75 4.42 -0.70
N ALA A 15 9.48 5.71 -0.45
CA ALA A 15 10.50 6.66 -0.02
C ALA A 15 11.12 6.29 1.34
N GLU A 16 10.32 5.81 2.30
CA GLU A 16 10.85 5.32 3.58
C GLU A 16 11.70 4.04 3.40
N VAL A 17 11.29 3.14 2.49
CA VAL A 17 12.06 1.93 2.15
C VAL A 17 13.36 2.29 1.42
N GLU A 18 13.33 3.24 0.49
CA GLU A 18 14.51 3.78 -0.19
C GLU A 18 15.49 4.40 0.82
N ALA A 19 14.99 5.28 1.70
CA ALA A 19 15.81 5.89 2.74
C ALA A 19 16.45 4.83 3.66
N PHE A 20 15.75 3.74 3.95
CA PHE A 20 16.31 2.61 4.71
C PHE A 20 17.50 1.96 3.99
N TYR A 21 17.43 1.78 2.67
CA TYR A 21 18.58 1.32 1.88
C TYR A 21 19.76 2.31 1.90
N HIS A 22 19.50 3.59 2.10
CA HIS A 22 20.52 4.63 2.30
C HIS A 22 21.00 4.79 3.75
N GLY A 23 20.62 3.88 4.66
CA GLY A 23 21.10 3.84 6.04
C GLY A 23 20.18 4.49 7.07
N ALA A 24 19.01 5.00 6.67
CA ALA A 24 17.96 5.36 7.62
C ALA A 24 17.43 4.10 8.34
N ARG A 25 16.65 4.29 9.40
CA ARG A 25 16.04 3.19 10.15
C ARG A 25 14.52 3.19 9.93
N LEU A 26 13.97 1.98 9.76
CA LEU A 26 12.54 1.77 9.86
C LEU A 26 12.14 1.51 11.32
N PRO A 27 10.97 2.02 11.76
CA PRO A 27 10.41 1.65 13.05
C PRO A 27 10.25 0.13 13.18
N ARG A 28 10.37 -0.39 14.41
CA ARG A 28 10.01 -1.79 14.68
C ARG A 28 8.54 -2.01 14.30
N LYS A 29 8.23 -3.17 13.72
CA LYS A 29 6.92 -3.50 13.11
C LYS A 29 6.57 -2.62 11.90
N SER A 30 7.52 -2.41 11.00
CA SER A 30 7.25 -1.83 9.68
C SER A 30 6.85 -2.91 8.67
N VAL A 31 5.85 -2.63 7.84
CA VAL A 31 5.41 -3.50 6.74
C VAL A 31 5.12 -2.68 5.49
N MET A 32 5.46 -3.18 4.32
CA MET A 32 5.06 -2.58 3.05
C MET A 32 3.88 -3.37 2.50
N LEU A 33 2.73 -2.73 2.32
CA LEU A 33 1.58 -3.34 1.66
C LEU A 33 1.70 -3.13 0.15
N THR A 34 1.53 -4.21 -0.62
CA THR A 34 1.63 -4.18 -2.08
C THR A 34 0.42 -4.87 -2.70
N PHE A 35 -0.05 -4.32 -3.82
CA PHE A 35 -1.12 -4.89 -4.64
C PHE A 35 -0.64 -4.95 -6.10
N ASP A 36 -0.82 -6.09 -6.74
CA ASP A 36 -0.30 -6.35 -8.08
C ASP A 36 -1.43 -6.43 -9.12
N GLY A 37 -1.11 -6.11 -10.37
CA GLY A 37 -2.02 -6.28 -11.50
C GLY A 37 -2.81 -5.03 -11.86
N GLY A 38 -3.23 -4.24 -10.86
CA GLY A 38 -4.03 -3.03 -11.09
C GLY A 38 -5.51 -3.31 -11.31
N TRP A 39 -6.06 -4.27 -10.59
CA TRP A 39 -7.48 -4.63 -10.65
C TRP A 39 -8.38 -3.49 -10.15
N LEU A 40 -9.56 -3.34 -10.75
CA LEU A 40 -10.52 -2.28 -10.38
C LEU A 40 -10.96 -2.37 -8.91
N ASP A 41 -10.97 -3.57 -8.32
CA ASP A 41 -11.25 -3.76 -6.90
C ASP A 41 -10.22 -3.09 -5.97
N ASN A 42 -9.00 -2.80 -6.45
CA ASN A 42 -8.01 -2.04 -5.69
C ASN A 42 -8.54 -0.61 -5.43
N TRP A 43 -9.27 -0.05 -6.39
CA TRP A 43 -9.92 1.25 -6.25
C TRP A 43 -11.23 1.16 -5.45
N LEU A 44 -12.12 0.22 -5.82
CA LEU A 44 -13.48 0.18 -5.26
C LEU A 44 -13.54 -0.43 -3.85
N GLN A 45 -12.65 -1.36 -3.52
CA GLN A 45 -12.72 -2.15 -2.29
C GLN A 45 -11.52 -1.87 -1.38
N VAL A 46 -10.30 -1.84 -1.93
CA VAL A 46 -9.08 -1.70 -1.12
C VAL A 46 -8.86 -0.25 -0.68
N PHE A 47 -8.95 0.72 -1.61
CA PHE A 47 -8.65 2.12 -1.30
C PHE A 47 -9.48 2.70 -0.13
N PRO A 48 -10.82 2.49 -0.05
CA PRO A 48 -11.61 2.96 1.09
C PRO A 48 -11.13 2.37 2.43
N VAL A 49 -10.75 1.09 2.45
CA VAL A 49 -10.24 0.42 3.66
C VAL A 49 -8.87 0.97 4.06
N LEU A 50 -7.99 1.26 3.09
CA LEU A 50 -6.71 1.91 3.38
C LEU A 50 -6.91 3.30 3.97
N GLN A 51 -7.89 4.07 3.47
CA GLN A 51 -8.24 5.38 4.01
C GLN A 51 -8.81 5.28 5.43
N GLU A 52 -9.72 4.34 5.69
CA GLU A 52 -10.33 4.12 7.01
C GLU A 52 -9.28 3.89 8.10
N PHE A 53 -8.23 3.12 7.79
CA PHE A 53 -7.16 2.78 8.74
C PHE A 53 -5.90 3.63 8.59
N ASN A 54 -5.91 4.66 7.73
CA ASN A 54 -4.76 5.51 7.41
C ASN A 54 -3.48 4.70 7.08
N LEU A 55 -3.61 3.75 6.17
CA LEU A 55 -2.55 2.83 5.76
C LEU A 55 -1.97 3.22 4.40
N HIS A 56 -0.65 3.11 4.26
CA HIS A 56 0.07 3.25 3.00
C HIS A 56 0.16 1.91 2.27
N ALA A 57 0.01 1.94 0.95
CA ALA A 57 0.21 0.79 0.07
C ALA A 57 0.84 1.21 -1.26
N HIS A 58 1.43 0.26 -1.98
CA HIS A 58 1.90 0.42 -3.36
C HIS A 58 1.13 -0.46 -4.31
N LEU A 59 0.82 0.08 -5.48
CA LEU A 59 0.19 -0.67 -6.56
C LEU A 59 1.21 -0.85 -7.68
N PHE A 60 1.46 -2.10 -8.07
CA PHE A 60 2.27 -2.46 -9.23
C PHE A 60 1.34 -2.76 -10.41
N LEU A 61 1.08 -1.72 -11.21
CA LEU A 61 0.15 -1.77 -12.33
C LEU A 61 0.79 -2.47 -13.53
N VAL A 62 0.02 -3.36 -14.17
CA VAL A 62 0.34 -3.80 -15.53
C VAL A 62 -0.22 -2.73 -16.49
N THR A 63 0.60 -1.74 -16.82
CA THR A 63 0.15 -0.53 -17.53
C THR A 63 -0.53 -0.80 -18.87
N SER A 64 -0.18 -1.89 -19.56
CA SER A 64 -0.84 -2.30 -20.81
C SER A 64 -2.28 -2.81 -20.63
N LEU A 65 -2.69 -3.13 -19.41
CA LEU A 65 -4.04 -3.58 -19.05
C LEU A 65 -4.90 -2.46 -18.45
N ILE A 66 -4.31 -1.28 -18.22
CA ILE A 66 -5.05 -0.11 -17.72
C ILE A 66 -5.71 0.57 -18.92
N SER A 67 -7.03 0.68 -18.87
CA SER A 67 -7.83 1.33 -19.90
C SER A 67 -9.07 1.97 -19.29
N ASP A 68 -9.74 2.80 -20.07
CA ASP A 68 -11.07 3.27 -19.73
C ASP A 68 -12.08 2.12 -19.82
N GLY A 69 -13.10 2.15 -18.96
CA GLY A 69 -14.17 1.16 -18.90
C GLY A 69 -15.26 1.59 -17.92
N PRO A 70 -16.44 0.97 -17.96
CA PRO A 70 -17.47 1.21 -16.96
C PRO A 70 -16.96 0.83 -15.56
N VAL A 71 -17.36 1.62 -14.57
CA VAL A 71 -17.06 1.43 -13.13
C VAL A 71 -18.30 0.97 -12.39
#